data_AF-A0A923MQ50-F1
#
_entry.id   AF-A0A923MQ50-F1
#
_cell.length_a   1.000
_cell.length_b   1.000
_cell.length_c   1.000
_cell.angle_alpha   90.00
_cell.angle_beta   90.00
_cell.angle_gamma   90.00
#
_symmetry.space_group_name_H-M   'P 1'
#
loop_
_entity.id
_entity.type
_entity.pdbx_description
1 polymer ?
#
loop_
_entity_poly.entity_id
_entity_poly.type
_entity_poly.pdbx_seq_one_letter_code
_entity_poly.pdbx_strand_id
1 'polypeptide(L)'
;MRETDTTRWVLRREGWLVCLAGTLAFVAIPLWLGYLGISWDALNHHIYLGWTAEHPRFDRDYVAAAYQSYQFPYLYWPFYKLAMSGVSGATAGMVLALLHALAIPPVWLIARATIPGEDMFAAGMRTIAVALAFMSGLVLSLFDTTANDLLASIPLLWAYALALQPIADPKASALRGAVLSGALAGVALAFKLSNGFLVVALPVLWLWTGGSLPARAGRCIVAGCALLAGFVACYGYWGWQLWTHFGNPMYPLYDGVFEPMRAFLGWQP
;
A
#
# COMPACT_ATOMS: atom_id res chain seq x y z
N MET A 1 41.34 -10.41 -2.43
CA MET A 1 41.54 -8.96 -2.65
C MET A 1 40.99 -8.21 -1.44
N ARG A 2 41.72 -7.27 -0.86
CA ARG A 2 41.19 -6.45 0.25
C ARG A 2 40.08 -5.55 -0.33
N GLU A 3 38.89 -5.58 0.26
CA GLU A 3 37.84 -4.62 -0.07
C GLU A 3 38.34 -3.20 0.20
N THR A 4 38.26 -2.35 -0.83
CA THR A 4 38.61 -0.93 -0.73
C THR A 4 37.66 -0.24 0.25
N ASP A 5 38.10 0.86 0.86
CA ASP A 5 37.24 1.63 1.77
C ASP A 5 35.97 2.13 1.07
N THR A 6 36.04 2.38 -0.24
CA THR A 6 34.89 2.71 -1.10
C THR A 6 33.87 1.57 -1.17
N THR A 7 34.32 0.32 -1.38
CA THR A 7 33.43 -0.85 -1.41
C THR A 7 32.67 -1.00 -0.09
N ARG A 8 33.38 -0.90 1.04
CA ARG A 8 32.76 -0.97 2.37
C ARG A 8 31.80 0.20 2.62
N TRP A 9 32.08 1.39 2.09
CA TRP A 9 31.18 2.54 2.19
C TRP A 9 29.87 2.30 1.44
N VAL A 10 29.92 1.76 0.22
CA VAL A 10 28.76 1.47 -0.63
C VAL A 10 27.89 0.39 0.02
N LEU A 11 28.49 -0.73 0.44
CA LEU A 11 27.76 -1.86 1.02
C LEU A 11 27.00 -1.47 2.29
N ARG A 12 27.57 -0.57 3.11
CA ARG A 12 26.90 -0.05 4.32
C ARG A 12 25.73 0.89 4.02
N ARG A 13 25.68 1.49 2.82
CA ARG A 13 24.68 2.50 2.41
C ARG A 13 23.80 2.04 1.26
N GLU A 14 23.90 0.77 0.86
CA GLU A 14 23.21 0.20 -0.29
C GLU A 14 21.72 0.58 -0.32
N GLY A 15 20.99 0.31 0.76
CA GLY A 15 19.55 0.60 0.83
C GLY A 15 19.23 2.10 0.64
N TRP A 16 20.04 2.99 1.22
CA TRP A 16 19.90 4.44 1.04
C TRP A 16 20.17 4.86 -0.41
N LEU A 17 21.22 4.31 -1.04
CA LEU A 17 21.56 4.61 -2.42
C LEU A 17 20.47 4.13 -3.38
N VAL A 18 19.93 2.93 -3.16
CA VAL A 18 18.80 2.38 -3.95
C VAL A 18 17.56 3.25 -3.78
N CYS A 19 17.20 3.64 -2.56
CA CYS A 19 16.04 4.49 -2.29
C CYS A 19 16.20 5.87 -2.94
N LEU A 20 17.39 6.49 -2.83
CA LEU A 20 17.66 7.79 -3.45
C LEU A 20 17.58 7.70 -4.97
N ALA A 21 18.26 6.73 -5.58
CA ALA A 21 18.27 6.55 -7.03
C ALA A 21 16.86 6.27 -7.57
N GLY A 22 16.10 5.38 -6.91
CA GLY A 22 14.72 5.08 -7.31
C GLY A 22 13.78 6.27 -7.14
N THR A 23 13.92 7.04 -6.06
CA THR A 23 13.11 8.25 -5.83
C THR A 23 13.38 9.30 -6.91
N LEU A 24 14.66 9.52 -7.25
CA LEU A 24 15.04 10.43 -8.34
C LEU A 24 14.49 9.95 -9.68
N ALA A 25 14.53 8.63 -9.96
CA ALA A 25 13.95 8.06 -11.17
C ALA A 25 12.43 8.27 -11.24
N PHE A 26 11.71 8.04 -10.14
CA PHE A 26 10.25 8.24 -10.07
C PHE A 26 9.87 9.71 -10.31
N VAL A 27 10.60 10.65 -9.70
CA VAL A 27 10.37 12.09 -9.86
C VAL A 27 10.77 12.58 -11.25
N ALA A 28 11.79 11.98 -11.88
CA ALA A 28 12.21 12.37 -13.22
C ALA A 28 11.14 12.14 -14.29
N ILE A 29 10.26 11.13 -14.13
CA ILE A 29 9.19 10.82 -15.09
C ILE A 29 8.23 12.00 -15.29
N PRO A 30 7.50 12.49 -14.26
CA PRO A 30 6.57 13.60 -14.43
C PRO A 30 7.27 14.92 -14.76
N LEU A 31 8.52 15.12 -14.32
CA LEU A 31 9.31 16.29 -14.71
C LEU A 31 9.67 16.28 -16.20
N TRP A 32 10.00 15.11 -16.75
CA TRP A 32 10.31 14.95 -18.16
C TRP A 32 9.06 15.06 -19.04
N LEU A 33 7.93 14.47 -18.61
CA LEU A 33 6.66 14.60 -19.32
C LEU A 33 6.14 16.05 -19.32
N GLY A 34 6.34 16.78 -18.22
CA GLY A 34 5.86 18.15 -18.06
C GLY A 34 4.36 18.26 -17.75
N TYR A 35 3.65 17.13 -17.69
CA TYR A 35 2.22 17.04 -17.38
C TYR A 35 1.93 15.82 -16.50
N LEU A 36 0.69 15.72 -16.02
CA LEU A 36 0.13 14.54 -15.38
C LEU A 36 -1.13 14.13 -16.15
N GLY A 37 -1.15 12.90 -16.67
CA GLY A 37 -2.30 12.38 -17.41
C GLY A 37 -3.58 12.33 -16.57
N ILE A 38 -4.67 12.86 -17.13
CA ILE A 38 -6.02 12.74 -16.58
C ILE A 38 -6.71 11.57 -17.29
N SER A 39 -6.74 10.42 -16.62
CA SER A 39 -7.36 9.20 -17.15
C SER A 39 -8.90 9.31 -17.18
N TRP A 40 -9.54 8.34 -17.85
CA TRP A 40 -11.00 8.17 -17.76
C TRP A 40 -11.45 8.03 -16.30
N ASP A 41 -10.72 7.24 -15.50
CA ASP A 41 -10.99 7.09 -14.07
C ASP A 41 -10.90 8.42 -13.30
N ALA A 42 -9.95 9.26 -13.66
CA ALA A 42 -9.78 10.58 -13.04
C ALA A 42 -11.01 11.47 -13.24
N LEU A 43 -11.53 11.49 -14.47
CA LEU A 43 -12.72 12.26 -14.86
C LEU A 43 -14.01 11.70 -14.26
N ASN A 44 -14.06 10.39 -14.00
CA ASN A 44 -15.29 9.74 -13.54
C ASN A 44 -15.37 9.60 -12.02
N HIS A 45 -14.24 9.35 -11.32
CA HIS A 45 -14.30 9.09 -9.88
C HIS A 45 -13.12 9.60 -9.05
N HIS A 46 -11.89 9.75 -9.55
CA HIS A 46 -10.77 10.13 -8.66
C HIS A 46 -10.94 11.54 -8.06
N ILE A 47 -11.32 12.53 -8.87
CA ILE A 47 -11.56 13.90 -8.36
C ILE A 47 -12.74 13.89 -7.39
N TYR A 48 -13.83 13.20 -7.76
CA TYR A 48 -15.03 13.12 -6.93
C TYR A 48 -14.76 12.45 -5.59
N LEU A 49 -14.06 11.31 -5.56
CA LEU A 49 -13.72 10.62 -4.31
C LEU A 49 -12.76 11.44 -3.45
N GLY A 50 -11.80 12.12 -4.06
CA GLY A 50 -10.93 13.02 -3.31
C GLY A 50 -11.69 14.19 -2.68
N TRP A 51 -12.77 14.66 -3.32
CA TRP A 51 -13.67 15.67 -2.76
C TRP A 51 -14.53 15.12 -1.61
N THR A 52 -15.12 13.93 -1.77
CA THR A 52 -15.96 13.31 -0.72
C THR A 52 -15.16 12.84 0.50
N ALA A 53 -13.83 12.71 0.38
CA ALA A 53 -12.94 12.49 1.52
C ALA A 53 -12.98 13.62 2.55
N GLU A 54 -13.27 14.88 2.15
CA GLU A 54 -13.37 16.00 3.08
C GLU A 54 -14.71 15.99 3.83
N HIS A 55 -15.80 15.77 3.11
CA HIS A 55 -17.15 15.69 3.66
C HIS A 55 -17.95 14.63 2.90
N PRO A 56 -18.48 13.59 3.57
CA PRO A 56 -19.42 12.66 2.94
C PRO A 56 -20.65 13.41 2.42
N ARG A 57 -21.17 12.99 1.26
CA ARG A 57 -22.27 13.67 0.52
C ARG A 57 -23.41 12.71 0.17
N PHE A 58 -23.61 11.67 0.97
CA PHE A 58 -24.61 10.62 0.71
C PHE A 58 -26.06 11.13 0.69
N ASP A 59 -26.32 12.31 1.28
CA ASP A 59 -27.60 13.01 1.31
C ASP A 59 -27.85 13.89 0.07
N ARG A 60 -26.84 14.08 -0.80
CA ARG A 60 -26.89 15.03 -1.93
C ARG A 60 -26.59 14.36 -3.26
N ASP A 61 -25.50 13.60 -3.29
CA ASP A 61 -24.88 13.14 -4.52
C ASP A 61 -25.11 11.64 -4.67
N TYR A 62 -26.29 11.28 -5.18
CA TYR A 62 -26.64 9.89 -5.45
C TYR A 62 -25.89 9.39 -6.68
N VAL A 63 -25.08 8.35 -6.53
CA VAL A 63 -24.33 7.68 -7.62
C VAL A 63 -23.57 8.63 -8.57
N ALA A 64 -23.08 9.76 -8.07
CA ALA A 64 -22.44 10.80 -8.88
C ALA A 64 -21.19 10.34 -9.62
N ALA A 65 -20.49 9.33 -9.08
CA ALA A 65 -19.40 8.61 -9.72
C ALA A 65 -19.77 7.12 -9.87
N ALA A 66 -21.01 6.83 -10.26
CA ALA A 66 -21.58 5.48 -10.32
C ALA A 66 -21.34 4.70 -9.00
N TYR A 67 -20.97 3.42 -9.08
CA TYR A 67 -20.69 2.60 -7.89
C TYR A 67 -19.41 3.02 -7.16
N GLN A 68 -18.49 3.71 -7.85
CA GLN A 68 -17.22 4.17 -7.29
C GLN A 68 -17.44 5.23 -6.21
N SER A 69 -18.58 5.93 -6.21
CA SER A 69 -18.99 6.93 -5.21
C SER A 69 -18.88 6.44 -3.76
N TYR A 70 -18.93 5.13 -3.52
CA TYR A 70 -18.93 4.50 -2.21
C TYR A 70 -17.59 3.83 -1.85
N GLN A 71 -16.58 3.93 -2.72
CA GLN A 71 -15.24 3.42 -2.45
C GLN A 71 -14.53 4.26 -1.39
N PHE A 72 -13.53 3.65 -0.73
CA PHE A 72 -12.70 4.32 0.28
C PHE A 72 -12.02 5.57 -0.31
N PRO A 73 -12.41 6.80 0.10
CA PRO A 73 -12.11 8.00 -0.68
C PRO A 73 -10.73 8.61 -0.38
N TYR A 74 -10.15 8.30 0.78
CA TYR A 74 -9.01 9.05 1.32
C TYR A 74 -7.71 8.95 0.51
N LEU A 75 -7.53 7.88 -0.27
CA LEU A 75 -6.38 7.76 -1.16
C LEU A 75 -6.43 8.71 -2.36
N TYR A 76 -7.62 9.20 -2.70
CA TYR A 76 -7.81 10.14 -3.80
C TYR A 76 -7.66 11.60 -3.36
N TRP A 77 -7.70 11.86 -2.05
CA TRP A 77 -7.59 13.20 -1.48
C TRP A 77 -6.31 13.96 -1.90
N PRO A 78 -5.10 13.35 -1.88
CA PRO A 78 -3.89 14.07 -2.29
C PRO A 78 -3.97 14.60 -3.73
N PHE A 79 -4.44 13.78 -4.67
CA PHE A 79 -4.62 14.20 -6.05
C PHE A 79 -5.67 15.31 -6.17
N TYR A 80 -6.82 15.17 -5.50
CA TYR A 80 -7.86 16.20 -5.49
C TYR A 80 -7.33 17.55 -5.00
N LYS A 81 -6.58 17.60 -3.89
CA LYS A 81 -6.01 18.86 -3.40
C LYS A 81 -5.02 19.48 -4.37
N LEU A 82 -4.18 18.67 -5.01
CA LEU A 82 -3.25 19.15 -6.03
C LEU A 82 -4.03 19.74 -7.21
N ALA A 83 -5.04 19.04 -7.74
CA ALA A 83 -5.88 19.53 -8.82
C ALA A 83 -6.58 20.86 -8.49
N MET A 84 -7.13 20.99 -7.28
CA MET A 84 -7.83 22.20 -6.84
C MET A 84 -6.90 23.37 -6.47
N SER A 85 -5.62 23.09 -6.19
CA SER A 85 -4.63 24.12 -5.83
C SER A 85 -4.08 24.91 -7.02
N GLY A 86 -4.35 24.46 -8.26
CA GLY A 86 -3.87 25.12 -9.48
C GLY A 86 -2.38 24.93 -9.78
N VAL A 87 -1.70 23.99 -9.10
CA VAL A 87 -0.31 23.64 -9.43
C VAL A 87 -0.20 22.99 -10.81
N SER A 88 0.97 23.08 -11.44
CA SER A 88 1.20 22.44 -12.74
C SER A 88 1.08 20.92 -12.66
N GLY A 89 0.72 20.28 -13.77
CA GLY A 89 0.68 18.82 -13.87
C GLY A 89 2.01 18.16 -13.49
N ALA A 90 3.14 18.72 -13.93
CA ALA A 90 4.47 18.27 -13.52
C ALA A 90 4.67 18.30 -11.98
N THR A 91 4.20 19.36 -11.32
CA THR A 91 4.30 19.49 -9.86
C THR A 91 3.41 18.48 -9.15
N ALA A 92 2.17 18.32 -9.61
CA ALA A 92 1.25 17.31 -9.08
C ALA A 92 1.83 15.88 -9.24
N GLY A 93 2.33 15.56 -10.43
CA GLY A 93 2.97 14.28 -10.74
C GLY A 93 4.21 14.03 -9.88
N MET A 94 5.06 15.05 -9.65
CA MET A 94 6.21 14.94 -8.75
C MET A 94 5.79 14.61 -7.31
N VAL A 95 4.76 15.28 -6.78
CA VAL A 95 4.26 15.01 -5.42
C VAL A 95 3.72 13.58 -5.32
N LEU A 96 2.94 13.12 -6.31
CA LEU A 96 2.45 11.75 -6.34
C LEU A 96 3.60 10.72 -6.49
N ALA A 97 4.60 11.01 -7.31
CA ALA A 97 5.79 10.17 -7.46
C ALA A 97 6.59 10.05 -6.16
N LEU A 98 6.69 11.12 -5.36
CA LEU A 98 7.30 11.07 -4.03
C LEU A 98 6.50 10.19 -3.06
N LEU A 99 5.16 10.18 -3.14
CA LEU A 99 4.33 9.25 -2.37
C LEU A 99 4.56 7.80 -2.83
N HIS A 100 4.63 7.56 -4.15
CA HIS A 100 4.95 6.25 -4.71
C HIS A 100 6.34 5.75 -4.31
N ALA A 101 7.31 6.65 -4.10
CA ALA A 101 8.67 6.28 -3.70
C ALA A 101 8.73 5.57 -2.33
N LEU A 102 7.70 5.69 -1.50
CA LEU A 102 7.57 4.90 -0.26
C LEU A 102 7.43 3.38 -0.50
N ALA A 103 7.18 2.96 -1.74
CA ALA A 103 7.23 1.56 -2.18
C ALA A 103 8.67 1.02 -2.32
N ILE A 104 9.68 1.86 -2.52
CA ILE A 104 11.05 1.42 -2.81
C ILE A 104 11.70 0.74 -1.60
N PRO A 105 11.67 1.31 -0.38
CA PRO A 105 12.28 0.69 0.80
C PRO A 105 11.79 -0.75 1.09
N PRO A 106 10.48 -1.06 1.11
CA PRO A 106 10.03 -2.42 1.37
C PRO A 106 10.42 -3.39 0.25
N VAL A 107 10.45 -2.96 -1.02
CA VAL A 107 10.94 -3.80 -2.12
C VAL A 107 12.43 -4.10 -1.95
N TRP A 108 13.24 -3.12 -1.54
CA TRP A 108 14.64 -3.37 -1.21
C TRP A 108 14.81 -4.33 -0.02
N LEU A 109 13.99 -4.19 1.03
CA LEU A 109 14.02 -5.11 2.17
C LEU A 109 13.64 -6.54 1.78
N ILE A 110 12.66 -6.70 0.88
CA ILE A 110 12.30 -8.01 0.30
C ILE A 110 13.48 -8.56 -0.50
N ALA A 111 14.09 -7.76 -1.38
CA ALA A 111 15.27 -8.17 -2.14
C ALA A 111 16.45 -8.56 -1.23
N ARG A 112 16.64 -7.86 -0.10
CA ARG A 112 17.67 -8.18 0.90
C ARG A 112 17.39 -9.50 1.63
N ALA A 113 16.13 -9.81 1.88
CA ALA A 113 15.72 -11.07 2.49
C ALA A 113 15.86 -12.27 1.53
N THR A 114 15.70 -12.07 0.23
CA THR A 114 15.70 -13.15 -0.78
C THR A 114 17.03 -13.34 -1.52
N ILE A 115 17.88 -12.31 -1.56
CA ILE A 115 19.22 -12.34 -2.15
C ILE A 115 20.25 -12.13 -1.03
N PRO A 116 20.57 -13.20 -0.28
CA PRO A 116 21.53 -13.13 0.82
C PRO A 116 22.95 -12.90 0.27
N GLY A 117 23.74 -12.11 0.98
CA GLY A 117 25.13 -11.83 0.62
C GLY A 117 25.54 -10.40 0.97
N GLU A 118 26.78 -10.25 1.43
CA GLU A 118 27.33 -8.96 1.87
C GLU A 118 28.35 -8.38 0.87
N ASP A 119 28.53 -9.01 -0.30
CA ASP A 119 29.44 -8.53 -1.33
C ASP A 119 28.77 -7.62 -2.37
N MET A 120 29.60 -7.06 -3.26
CA MET A 120 29.17 -6.15 -4.33
C MET A 120 28.27 -6.84 -5.37
N PHE A 121 28.45 -8.15 -5.59
CA PHE A 121 27.63 -8.89 -6.54
C PHE A 121 26.19 -8.99 -6.02
N ALA A 122 26.01 -9.39 -4.76
CA ALA A 122 24.70 -9.45 -4.12
C ALA A 122 24.03 -8.06 -4.05
N ALA A 123 24.79 -7.00 -3.74
CA ALA A 123 24.28 -5.62 -3.77
C ALA A 123 23.82 -5.19 -5.18
N GLY A 124 24.58 -5.56 -6.21
CA GLY A 124 24.19 -5.34 -7.61
C GLY A 124 22.89 -6.08 -7.97
N MET A 125 22.79 -7.35 -7.61
CA MET A 125 21.59 -8.17 -7.86
C MET A 125 20.35 -7.62 -7.15
N ARG A 126 20.48 -7.12 -5.91
CA ARG A 126 19.37 -6.46 -5.19
C ARG A 126 18.96 -5.16 -5.87
N THR A 127 19.92 -4.36 -6.32
CA THR A 127 19.63 -3.12 -7.08
C THR A 127 18.88 -3.42 -8.37
N ILE A 128 19.30 -4.44 -9.12
CA ILE A 128 18.62 -4.90 -10.34
C ILE A 128 17.21 -5.41 -10.01
N ALA A 129 17.06 -6.23 -8.96
CA ALA A 129 15.76 -6.75 -8.55
C ALA A 129 14.77 -5.63 -8.20
N VAL A 130 15.22 -4.60 -7.46
CA VAL A 130 14.41 -3.42 -7.14
C VAL A 130 14.04 -2.66 -8.41
N ALA A 131 14.98 -2.42 -9.33
CA ALA A 131 14.69 -1.76 -10.59
C ALA A 131 13.64 -2.54 -11.40
N LEU A 132 13.82 -3.86 -11.58
CA LEU A 132 12.89 -4.72 -12.31
C LEU A 132 11.50 -4.75 -11.69
N ALA A 133 11.39 -4.68 -10.35
CA ALA A 133 10.09 -4.63 -9.67
C ALA A 133 9.22 -3.43 -10.09
N PHE A 134 9.84 -2.32 -10.51
CA PHE A 134 9.13 -1.11 -10.94
C PHE A 134 9.14 -0.88 -12.46
N MET A 135 9.81 -1.74 -13.24
CA MET A 135 9.94 -1.60 -14.70
C MET A 135 8.86 -2.34 -15.50
N SER A 136 7.84 -2.91 -14.85
CA SER A 136 6.70 -3.45 -15.58
C SER A 136 5.92 -2.32 -16.27
N GLY A 137 5.42 -2.57 -17.49
CA GLY A 137 4.64 -1.57 -18.24
C GLY A 137 3.42 -1.06 -17.46
N LEU A 138 2.82 -1.91 -16.63
CA LEU A 138 1.72 -1.53 -15.74
C LEU A 138 2.18 -0.55 -14.65
N VAL A 139 3.31 -0.79 -13.99
CA VAL A 139 3.79 0.11 -12.93
C VAL A 139 4.27 1.43 -13.51
N LEU A 140 4.97 1.40 -14.65
CA LEU A 140 5.43 2.61 -15.33
C LEU A 140 4.27 3.50 -15.78
N SER A 141 3.14 2.93 -16.21
CA SER A 141 1.97 3.71 -16.58
C SER A 141 1.31 4.43 -15.40
N LEU A 142 1.55 4.00 -14.15
CA LEU A 142 1.02 4.65 -12.94
C LEU A 142 1.65 6.02 -12.65
N PHE A 143 2.76 6.36 -13.30
CA PHE A 143 3.43 7.66 -13.14
C PHE A 143 2.90 8.75 -14.08
N ASP A 144 2.08 8.38 -15.07
CA ASP A 144 1.41 9.30 -15.99
C ASP A 144 -0.13 9.24 -15.85
N THR A 145 -0.60 8.99 -14.63
CA THR A 145 -2.02 8.91 -14.33
C THR A 145 -2.24 9.26 -12.86
N THR A 146 -3.51 9.31 -12.49
CA THR A 146 -3.97 9.63 -11.13
C THR A 146 -4.41 8.37 -10.38
N ALA A 147 -4.14 7.19 -10.96
CA ALA A 147 -4.40 5.90 -10.34
C ALA A 147 -3.59 5.76 -9.04
N ASN A 148 -4.26 5.31 -8.00
CA ASN A 148 -3.68 5.15 -6.66
C ASN A 148 -3.24 3.71 -6.37
N ASP A 149 -3.22 2.83 -7.37
CA ASP A 149 -2.91 1.40 -7.22
C ASP A 149 -1.55 1.16 -6.56
N LEU A 150 -0.51 1.87 -7.00
CA LEU A 150 0.82 1.75 -6.40
C LEU A 150 0.79 2.25 -4.95
N LEU A 151 0.19 3.43 -4.70
CA LEU A 151 0.03 3.98 -3.35
C LEU A 151 -0.73 3.03 -2.42
N ALA A 152 -1.82 2.43 -2.90
CA ALA A 152 -2.64 1.46 -2.17
C ALA A 152 -1.88 0.17 -1.84
N SER A 153 -0.88 -0.19 -2.65
CA SER A 153 -0.04 -1.38 -2.45
C SER A 153 1.09 -1.18 -1.42
N ILE A 154 1.46 0.06 -1.09
CA ILE A 154 2.62 0.35 -0.24
C ILE A 154 2.54 -0.33 1.14
N PRO A 155 1.43 -0.26 1.89
CA PRO A 155 1.34 -0.96 3.18
C PRO A 155 1.48 -2.48 3.03
N LEU A 156 1.01 -3.05 1.92
CA LEU A 156 1.13 -4.48 1.64
C LEU A 156 2.59 -4.86 1.40
N LEU A 157 3.33 -4.09 0.60
CA LEU A 157 4.77 -4.30 0.37
C LEU A 157 5.53 -4.27 1.70
N TRP A 158 5.24 -3.31 2.57
CA TRP A 158 5.81 -3.28 3.91
C TRP A 158 5.39 -4.48 4.76
N ALA A 159 4.14 -4.92 4.68
CA ALA A 159 3.68 -6.09 5.41
C ALA A 159 4.49 -7.35 5.05
N TYR A 160 4.76 -7.57 3.77
CA TYR A 160 5.63 -8.65 3.30
C TYR A 160 7.08 -8.47 3.72
N ALA A 161 7.64 -7.27 3.53
CA ALA A 161 9.01 -6.97 3.93
C ALA A 161 9.27 -7.28 5.40
N LEU A 162 8.36 -6.88 6.28
CA LEU A 162 8.44 -7.08 7.74
C LEU A 162 8.17 -8.52 8.16
N ALA A 163 7.30 -9.26 7.45
CA ALA A 163 7.09 -10.68 7.69
C ALA A 163 8.34 -11.51 7.34
N LEU A 164 9.09 -11.09 6.32
CA LEU A 164 10.31 -11.78 5.86
C LEU A 164 11.54 -11.52 6.72
N GLN A 165 11.65 -10.36 7.38
CA GLN A 165 12.82 -10.02 8.21
C GLN A 165 13.20 -11.11 9.23
N PRO A 166 12.30 -11.61 10.11
CA PRO A 166 12.64 -12.66 11.08
C PRO A 166 12.87 -14.05 10.47
N ILE A 167 12.56 -14.24 9.18
CA ILE A 167 12.90 -15.46 8.43
C ILE A 167 14.34 -15.35 7.90
N ALA A 168 14.72 -14.17 7.40
CA ALA A 168 16.04 -13.92 6.83
C ALA A 168 17.13 -13.69 7.90
N ASP A 169 16.80 -13.02 9.01
CA ASP A 169 17.72 -12.77 10.12
C ASP A 169 17.11 -13.26 11.44
N PRO A 170 17.68 -14.33 12.06
CA PRO A 170 17.23 -14.84 13.35
C PRO A 170 17.32 -13.83 14.51
N LYS A 171 18.11 -12.76 14.38
CA LYS A 171 18.20 -11.68 15.37
C LYS A 171 17.01 -10.72 15.30
N ALA A 172 16.30 -10.67 14.17
CA ALA A 172 15.13 -9.82 14.03
C ALA A 172 13.96 -10.36 14.87
N SER A 173 13.23 -9.46 15.53
CA SER A 173 12.11 -9.84 16.39
C SER A 173 10.93 -10.38 15.58
N ALA A 174 10.67 -11.68 15.67
CA ALA A 174 9.54 -12.33 15.01
C ALA A 174 8.18 -11.77 15.48
N LEU A 175 8.05 -11.42 16.76
CA LEU A 175 6.80 -10.83 17.28
C LEU A 175 6.57 -9.43 16.70
N ARG A 176 7.59 -8.56 16.71
CA ARG A 176 7.48 -7.21 16.16
C ARG A 176 7.21 -7.25 14.65
N GLY A 177 7.90 -8.11 13.91
CA GLY A 177 7.66 -8.32 12.49
C GLY A 177 6.22 -8.76 12.21
N ALA A 178 5.71 -9.73 12.97
CA ALA A 178 4.34 -10.23 12.83
C ALA A 178 3.28 -9.16 13.15
N VAL A 179 3.42 -8.39 14.25
CA VAL A 179 2.49 -7.32 14.62
C VAL A 179 2.44 -6.21 13.56
N LEU A 180 3.60 -5.70 13.16
CA LEU A 180 3.66 -4.61 12.18
C LEU A 180 3.20 -5.08 10.79
N SER A 181 3.57 -6.31 10.42
CA SER A 181 3.11 -6.94 9.18
C SER A 181 1.58 -7.07 9.15
N GLY A 182 0.98 -7.61 10.21
CA GLY A 182 -0.46 -7.70 10.37
C GLY A 182 -1.13 -6.33 10.24
N ALA A 183 -0.72 -5.36 11.05
CA ALA A 183 -1.31 -4.02 11.04
C ALA A 183 -1.29 -3.37 9.64
N LEU A 184 -0.15 -3.42 8.94
CA LEU A 184 -0.03 -2.85 7.60
C LEU A 184 -0.80 -3.64 6.54
N ALA A 185 -0.99 -4.95 6.71
CA ALA A 185 -1.88 -5.74 5.87
C ALA A 185 -3.35 -5.30 6.02
N GLY A 186 -3.76 -4.94 7.25
CA GLY A 186 -5.07 -4.35 7.51
C GLY A 186 -5.24 -3.00 6.82
N VAL A 187 -4.23 -2.13 6.91
CA VAL A 187 -4.22 -0.84 6.19
C VAL A 187 -4.29 -1.05 4.66
N ALA A 188 -3.52 -2.00 4.12
CA ALA A 188 -3.57 -2.33 2.69
C ALA A 188 -4.96 -2.80 2.25
N LEU A 189 -5.65 -3.60 3.06
CA LEU A 189 -7.00 -4.06 2.78
C LEU A 189 -8.00 -2.89 2.80
N ALA A 190 -7.85 -1.95 3.74
CA ALA A 190 -8.66 -0.73 3.80
C ALA A 190 -8.45 0.15 2.56
N PHE A 191 -7.20 0.28 2.13
CA PHE A 191 -6.81 1.05 0.95
C PHE A 191 -7.39 0.48 -0.34
N LYS A 192 -7.36 -0.84 -0.49
CA LYS A 192 -8.00 -1.52 -1.62
C LYS A 192 -8.38 -2.94 -1.22
N LEU A 193 -9.67 -3.25 -1.23
CA LEU A 193 -10.18 -4.57 -0.86
C LEU A 193 -9.59 -5.70 -1.71
N SER A 194 -9.20 -5.41 -2.96
CA SER A 194 -8.52 -6.36 -3.85
C SER A 194 -7.14 -6.79 -3.35
N ASN A 195 -6.52 -6.08 -2.41
CA ASN A 195 -5.30 -6.54 -1.74
C ASN A 195 -5.55 -7.79 -0.88
N GLY A 196 -6.81 -8.09 -0.55
CA GLY A 196 -7.19 -9.26 0.27
C GLY A 196 -6.64 -10.59 -0.24
N PHE A 197 -6.57 -10.79 -1.56
CA PHE A 197 -6.02 -12.01 -2.16
C PHE A 197 -4.55 -12.25 -1.76
N LEU A 198 -3.77 -11.17 -1.66
CA LEU A 198 -2.36 -11.25 -1.26
C LEU A 198 -2.23 -11.32 0.27
N VAL A 199 -3.06 -10.58 1.01
CA VAL A 199 -3.07 -10.61 2.48
C VAL A 199 -3.28 -12.03 3.03
N VAL A 200 -4.11 -12.86 2.38
CA VAL A 200 -4.35 -14.26 2.76
C VAL A 200 -3.09 -15.13 2.75
N ALA A 201 -2.02 -14.74 2.04
CA ALA A 201 -0.76 -15.48 2.04
C ALA A 201 0.16 -15.15 3.24
N LEU A 202 -0.04 -14.03 3.95
CA LEU A 202 0.83 -13.60 5.05
C LEU A 202 0.88 -14.57 6.25
N PRO A 203 -0.20 -15.26 6.65
CA PRO A 203 -0.14 -16.29 7.68
C PRO A 203 0.93 -17.36 7.43
N VAL A 204 1.21 -17.71 6.17
CA VAL A 204 2.28 -18.65 5.81
C VAL A 204 3.63 -18.13 6.27
N LEU A 205 3.92 -16.85 6.03
CA LEU A 205 5.18 -16.22 6.44
C LEU A 205 5.29 -16.09 7.96
N TRP A 206 4.21 -15.70 8.64
CA TRP A 206 4.21 -15.59 10.10
C TRP A 206 4.48 -16.95 10.76
N LEU A 207 3.91 -18.02 10.20
CA LEU A 207 4.17 -19.39 10.62
C LEU A 207 5.55 -19.90 10.23
N TRP A 208 6.23 -19.33 9.23
CA TRP A 208 7.56 -19.76 8.79
C TRP A 208 8.71 -19.24 9.68
N THR A 209 8.44 -18.28 10.57
CA THR A 209 9.42 -17.75 11.54
C THR A 209 9.98 -18.81 12.49
N GLY A 210 11.17 -18.61 13.07
CA GLY A 210 11.79 -19.58 13.99
C GLY A 210 11.04 -19.80 15.32
N GLY A 211 11.32 -20.90 16.02
CA GLY A 211 10.76 -21.24 17.34
C GLY A 211 9.74 -22.38 17.33
N SER A 212 9.18 -22.71 18.50
CA SER A 212 8.22 -23.81 18.67
C SER A 212 6.89 -23.54 17.96
N LEU A 213 6.16 -24.61 17.61
CA LEU A 213 4.85 -24.51 16.94
C LEU A 213 3.85 -23.65 17.72
N PRO A 214 3.71 -23.75 19.06
CA PRO A 214 2.84 -22.86 19.82
C PRO A 214 3.24 -21.38 19.73
N ALA A 215 4.54 -21.08 19.73
CA ALA A 215 5.02 -19.70 19.60
C ALA A 215 4.73 -19.13 18.20
N ARG A 216 4.86 -19.95 17.15
CA ARG A 216 4.49 -19.61 15.77
C ARG A 216 2.99 -19.33 15.66
N ALA A 217 2.16 -20.22 16.20
CA ALA A 217 0.70 -20.05 16.22
C ALA A 217 0.28 -18.79 16.98
N GLY A 218 0.87 -18.53 18.16
CA GLY A 218 0.62 -17.32 18.94
C GLY A 218 0.96 -16.05 18.17
N ARG A 219 2.09 -16.00 17.45
CA ARG A 219 2.44 -14.87 16.58
C ARG A 219 1.46 -14.68 15.43
N CYS A 220 0.99 -15.77 14.83
CA CYS A 220 -0.02 -15.72 13.77
C CYS A 220 -1.35 -15.12 14.29
N ILE A 221 -1.80 -15.52 15.47
CA ILE A 221 -3.00 -14.96 16.13
C ILE A 221 -2.82 -13.47 16.40
N VAL A 222 -1.68 -13.08 16.99
CA VAL A 222 -1.38 -11.68 17.29
C VAL A 222 -1.31 -10.83 16.02
N ALA A 223 -0.71 -11.35 14.94
CA ALA A 223 -0.68 -10.67 13.64
C ALA A 223 -2.07 -10.54 13.02
N GLY A 224 -2.92 -11.57 13.13
CA GLY A 224 -4.33 -11.49 12.73
C GLY A 224 -5.11 -10.43 13.51
N CYS A 225 -4.91 -10.33 14.82
CA CYS A 225 -5.50 -9.26 15.64
C CYS A 225 -4.99 -7.87 15.20
N ALA A 226 -3.69 -7.74 14.94
CA ALA A 226 -3.10 -6.50 14.47
C ALA A 226 -3.65 -6.09 13.09
N LEU A 227 -3.87 -7.06 12.19
CA LEU A 227 -4.53 -6.85 10.90
C LEU A 227 -5.93 -6.29 11.06
N LEU A 228 -6.76 -6.89 11.92
CA LEU A 228 -8.10 -6.37 12.20
C LEU A 228 -8.02 -4.94 12.76
N ALA A 229 -7.09 -4.68 13.68
CA ALA A 229 -6.89 -3.34 14.24
C ALA A 229 -6.47 -2.32 13.17
N GLY A 230 -5.54 -2.67 12.28
CA GLY A 230 -5.11 -1.80 11.17
C GLY A 230 -6.23 -1.52 10.17
N PHE A 231 -7.04 -2.54 9.84
CA PHE A 231 -8.19 -2.38 8.97
C PHE A 231 -9.25 -1.47 9.60
N VAL A 232 -9.63 -1.70 10.86
CA VAL A 232 -10.61 -0.88 11.57
C VAL A 232 -10.13 0.55 11.75
N ALA A 233 -8.84 0.76 12.06
CA ALA A 233 -8.27 2.10 12.22
C ALA A 233 -8.36 2.95 10.94
N CYS A 234 -8.23 2.33 9.76
CA CYS A 234 -8.30 3.04 8.48
C CYS A 234 -9.71 3.05 7.88
N TYR A 235 -10.36 1.90 7.79
CA TYR A 235 -11.65 1.73 7.11
C TYR A 235 -12.86 1.92 8.02
N GLY A 236 -12.69 1.77 9.34
CA GLY A 236 -13.82 1.68 10.29
C GLY A 236 -14.75 2.88 10.23
N TYR A 237 -14.23 4.10 10.12
CA TYR A 237 -15.05 5.29 9.94
C TYR A 237 -15.86 5.25 8.63
N TRP A 238 -15.20 4.97 7.50
CA TRP A 238 -15.88 4.92 6.20
C TRP A 238 -16.92 3.81 6.12
N GLY A 239 -16.56 2.60 6.55
CA GLY A 239 -17.48 1.46 6.63
C GLY A 239 -18.65 1.73 7.57
N TRP A 240 -18.43 2.47 8.67
CA TRP A 240 -19.52 2.92 9.54
C TRP A 240 -20.47 3.89 8.83
N GLN A 241 -19.95 4.86 8.09
CA GLN A 241 -20.80 5.75 7.30
C GLN A 241 -21.65 4.98 6.28
N LEU A 242 -21.04 4.03 5.56
CA LEU A 242 -21.79 3.18 4.63
C LEU A 242 -22.83 2.31 5.34
N TRP A 243 -22.51 1.81 6.53
CA TRP A 243 -23.47 1.08 7.36
C TRP A 243 -24.64 1.97 7.79
N THR A 244 -24.40 3.19 8.25
CA THR A 244 -25.49 4.06 8.70
C THR A 244 -26.42 4.47 7.57
N HIS A 245 -25.90 4.67 6.35
CA HIS A 245 -26.70 5.13 5.21
C HIS A 245 -27.30 4.00 4.36
N PHE A 246 -26.66 2.84 4.30
CA PHE A 246 -27.05 1.75 3.39
C PHE A 246 -27.18 0.39 4.06
N GLY A 247 -26.82 0.28 5.35
CA GLY A 247 -26.84 -0.98 6.10
C GLY A 247 -25.87 -2.02 5.54
N ASN A 248 -24.83 -1.58 4.84
CA ASN A 248 -23.81 -2.42 4.22
C ASN A 248 -22.48 -1.66 4.21
N PRO A 249 -21.44 -2.14 4.93
CA PRO A 249 -20.17 -1.43 5.04
C PRO A 249 -19.33 -1.52 3.76
N MET A 250 -19.76 -2.29 2.76
CA MET A 250 -19.14 -2.47 1.44
C MET A 250 -20.10 -2.08 0.31
N TYR A 251 -21.13 -1.28 0.60
CA TYR A 251 -22.13 -0.85 -0.37
C TYR A 251 -21.49 -0.31 -1.66
N PRO A 252 -22.00 -0.64 -2.85
CA PRO A 252 -23.19 -1.47 -3.14
C PRO A 252 -22.90 -2.97 -3.31
N LEU A 253 -21.70 -3.43 -2.97
CA LEU A 253 -21.28 -4.81 -3.17
C LEU A 253 -21.74 -5.71 -2.02
N TYR A 254 -21.90 -7.00 -2.30
CA TYR A 254 -22.16 -8.04 -1.29
C TYR A 254 -23.42 -7.83 -0.43
N ASP A 255 -24.47 -7.19 -0.96
CA ASP A 255 -25.66 -6.89 -0.15
C ASP A 255 -26.29 -8.13 0.48
N GLY A 256 -26.37 -9.25 -0.25
CA GLY A 256 -26.89 -10.51 0.28
C GLY A 256 -26.06 -11.12 1.43
N VAL A 257 -24.80 -10.69 1.61
CA VAL A 257 -23.98 -11.09 2.78
C VAL A 257 -24.36 -10.28 4.01
N PHE A 258 -24.70 -9.00 3.84
CA PHE A 258 -25.01 -8.09 4.94
C PHE A 258 -26.51 -8.01 5.26
N GLU A 259 -27.39 -8.45 4.37
CA GLU A 259 -28.84 -8.46 4.58
C GLU A 259 -29.26 -9.18 5.87
N PRO A 260 -28.80 -10.41 6.18
CA PRO A 260 -29.20 -11.08 7.43
C PRO A 260 -28.75 -10.31 8.68
N MET A 261 -27.56 -9.69 8.62
CA MET A 261 -27.01 -8.89 9.71
C MET A 261 -27.82 -7.60 9.91
N ARG A 262 -28.18 -6.93 8.81
CA ARG A 262 -29.02 -5.73 8.79
C ARG A 262 -30.42 -6.00 9.38
N ALA A 263 -31.03 -7.12 8.98
CA ALA A 263 -32.33 -7.56 9.50
C ALA A 263 -32.27 -7.92 10.99
N PHE A 264 -31.24 -8.67 11.42
CA PHE A 264 -31.05 -9.03 12.82
C PHE A 264 -30.85 -7.81 13.73
N LEU A 265 -30.09 -6.82 13.25
CA LEU A 265 -29.83 -5.58 13.99
C LEU A 265 -31.00 -4.58 13.92
N GLY A 266 -32.08 -4.91 13.21
CA GLY A 266 -33.24 -4.03 13.07
C GLY A 266 -32.92 -2.71 12.39
N TRP A 267 -31.90 -2.67 11.52
CA TRP A 267 -31.47 -1.45 10.85
C TRP A 267 -32.62 -0.86 10.01
N GLN A 268 -32.77 0.46 10.06
CA GLN A 268 -33.73 1.23 9.28
C GLN A 268 -32.97 2.33 8.51
N PRO A 269 -33.29 2.57 7.23
CA PRO A 269 -32.65 3.59 6.39
C PRO A 269 -32.92 5.03 6.82
#